data_AF-A0A7Y8X2T5-F1
#
_entry.id   AF-A0A7Y8X2T5-F1
#
_cell.length_a   1.000
_cell.length_b   1.000
_cell.length_c   1.000
_cell.angle_alpha   90.00
_cell.angle_beta   90.00
_cell.angle_gamma   90.00
#
_symmetry.space_group_name_H-M   'P 1'
#
loop_
_entity.id
_entity.type
_entity.pdbx_description
1 polymer ?
#
loop_
_entity_poly.entity_id
_entity_poly.type
_entity_poly.pdbx_seq_one_letter_code
_entity_poly.pdbx_strand_id
1 'polypeptide(L)'
;MRGTVAELITLRAQGRSGEAHVLLCEAAAWPPGLLPELAAELARAGLAADWATLLWEAASLPPERLAAVAAALGAAGRHADCEALLRQGVSRPAAEIAEAALALAEAGRLGEGDALLGAFVRVRTAEEAARLARRDPQWFVPRLLRAAEAVSAGRHRDLVHALRVGKLLAF
;
A
#
# COMPACT_ATOMS: atom_id res chain seq x y z
N MET A 1 22.30 7.96 2.71
CA MET A 1 21.93 6.61 3.19
C MET A 1 22.74 6.12 4.37
N ARG A 2 24.06 5.90 4.23
CA ARG A 2 24.89 5.32 5.33
C ARG A 2 24.94 6.15 6.61
N GLY A 3 24.93 7.49 6.49
CA GLY A 3 24.91 8.40 7.65
C GLY A 3 23.68 8.19 8.53
N THR A 4 22.50 8.13 7.93
CA THR A 4 21.22 7.88 8.62
C THR A 4 21.19 6.53 9.31
N VAL A 5 21.72 5.47 8.67
CA VAL A 5 21.79 4.15 9.30
C VAL A 5 22.75 4.14 10.49
N ALA A 6 23.92 4.79 10.37
CA ALA A 6 24.86 4.93 11.48
C ALA A 6 24.28 5.73 12.66
N GLU A 7 23.53 6.78 12.36
CA GLU A 7 22.81 7.57 13.37
C GLU A 7 21.72 6.74 14.06
N LEU A 8 20.92 6.00 13.30
CA LEU A 8 19.89 5.12 13.85
C LEU A 8 20.48 4.04 14.78
N ILE A 9 21.59 3.41 14.39
CA ILE A 9 22.31 2.45 15.24
C ILE A 9 22.75 3.11 16.55
N THR A 10 23.30 4.33 16.45
CA THR A 10 23.77 5.09 17.61
C THR A 10 22.62 5.42 18.57
N LEU A 11 21.49 5.90 18.04
CA LEU A 11 20.30 6.19 18.83
C LEU A 11 19.75 4.94 19.52
N ARG A 12 19.70 3.81 18.82
CA ARG A 12 19.25 2.53 19.39
C ARG A 12 20.21 2.04 20.48
N ALA A 13 21.52 2.11 20.27
CA ALA A 13 22.52 1.74 21.27
C ALA A 13 22.45 2.61 22.54
N GLN A 14 22.04 3.86 22.41
CA GLN A 14 21.84 4.79 23.53
C GLN A 14 20.46 4.68 24.19
N GLY A 15 19.58 3.77 23.72
CA GLY A 15 18.21 3.64 24.22
C GLY A 15 17.28 4.81 23.85
N ARG A 16 17.69 5.68 22.92
CA ARG A 16 16.98 6.89 22.49
C ARG A 16 15.90 6.57 21.46
N SER A 17 14.93 5.73 21.84
CA SER A 17 13.93 5.17 20.94
C SER A 17 12.99 6.20 20.30
N GLY A 18 12.69 7.30 21.00
CA GLY A 18 11.86 8.38 20.46
C GLY A 18 12.53 9.11 19.30
N GLU A 19 13.82 9.41 19.43
CA GLU A 19 14.59 10.09 18.38
C GLU A 19 14.86 9.18 17.19
N ALA A 20 15.11 7.89 17.45
CA ALA A 20 15.16 6.89 16.39
C ALA A 20 13.83 6.82 15.61
N HIS A 21 12.70 6.93 16.29
CA HIS A 21 11.39 6.96 15.63
C HIS A 21 11.19 8.23 14.79
N VAL A 22 11.56 9.41 15.30
CA VAL A 22 11.53 10.67 14.53
C VAL A 22 12.34 10.54 13.24
N LEU A 23 13.56 10.01 13.33
CA LEU A 23 14.41 9.79 12.16
C LEU A 23 13.76 8.87 11.12
N LEU A 24 13.04 7.83 11.57
CA LEU A 24 12.29 6.93 10.67
C LEU A 24 11.09 7.61 10.03
N CYS A 25 10.34 8.44 10.77
CA CYS A 25 9.24 9.23 10.22
C CYS A 25 9.73 10.22 9.16
N GLU A 26 10.85 10.91 9.42
CA GLU A 26 11.48 11.80 8.45
C GLU A 26 11.93 11.04 7.20
N ALA A 27 12.55 9.88 7.38
CA ALA A 27 12.97 9.02 6.27
C ALA A 27 11.79 8.50 5.45
N ALA A 28 10.65 8.18 6.08
CA ALA A 28 9.44 7.76 5.36
C ALA A 28 8.90 8.85 4.42
N ALA A 29 9.12 10.13 4.75
CA ALA A 29 8.70 11.27 3.94
C ALA A 29 9.69 11.66 2.82
N TRP A 30 10.84 10.99 2.72
CA TRP A 30 11.81 11.23 1.66
C TRP A 30 11.27 10.91 0.26
N PRO A 31 11.95 11.37 -0.81
CA PRO A 31 11.63 10.94 -2.17
C PRO A 31 11.49 9.41 -2.26
N PRO A 32 10.34 8.88 -2.74
CA PRO A 32 10.05 7.44 -2.72
C PRO A 32 11.11 6.55 -3.37
N GLY A 33 11.77 7.04 -4.42
CA GLY A 33 12.85 6.34 -5.11
C GLY A 33 14.09 6.06 -4.25
N LEU A 34 14.25 6.74 -3.11
CA LEU A 34 15.35 6.51 -2.17
C LEU A 34 15.06 5.37 -1.19
N LEU A 35 13.80 5.05 -0.93
CA LEU A 35 13.42 4.05 0.07
C LEU A 35 13.91 2.62 -0.21
N PRO A 36 13.95 2.12 -1.47
CA PRO A 36 14.52 0.81 -1.75
C PRO A 36 16.00 0.68 -1.40
N GLU A 37 16.79 1.74 -1.60
CA GLU A 37 18.21 1.76 -1.22
C GLU A 37 18.36 1.81 0.31
N LEU A 38 17.53 2.60 1.00
CA LEU A 38 17.52 2.67 2.46
C LEU A 38 17.20 1.31 3.06
N ALA A 39 16.20 0.61 2.52
CA ALA A 39 15.88 -0.75 2.90
C ALA A 39 17.08 -1.71 2.78
N ALA A 40 17.85 -1.62 1.69
CA ALA A 40 19.02 -2.46 1.49
C ALA A 40 20.13 -2.16 2.53
N GLU A 41 20.32 -0.89 2.89
CA GLU A 41 21.26 -0.49 3.95
C GLU A 41 20.80 -0.96 5.33
N LEU A 42 19.52 -0.78 5.68
CA LEU A 42 18.94 -1.24 6.95
C LEU A 42 19.03 -2.76 7.09
N ALA A 43 18.74 -3.51 6.01
CA ALA A 43 18.86 -4.97 6.00
C ALA A 43 20.31 -5.42 6.24
N ARG A 44 21.29 -4.78 5.59
CA ARG A 44 22.71 -5.06 5.83
C ARG A 44 23.16 -4.74 7.25
N ALA A 45 22.55 -3.76 7.89
CA ALA A 45 22.80 -3.40 9.27
C ALA A 45 22.02 -4.24 10.30
N GLY A 46 21.18 -5.19 9.87
CA GLY A 46 20.36 -6.00 10.77
C GLY A 46 19.14 -5.26 11.36
N LEU A 47 18.75 -4.12 10.79
CA LEU A 47 17.69 -3.24 11.30
C LEU A 47 16.33 -3.52 10.64
N ALA A 48 15.96 -4.80 10.52
CA ALA A 48 14.71 -5.21 9.89
C ALA A 48 13.47 -4.67 10.62
N ALA A 49 13.53 -4.53 11.96
CA ALA A 49 12.45 -3.95 12.76
C ALA A 49 12.25 -2.45 12.48
N ASP A 50 13.34 -1.70 12.30
CA ASP A 50 13.26 -0.28 11.93
C ASP A 50 12.73 -0.11 10.51
N TRP A 51 13.11 -0.99 9.58
CA TRP A 51 12.52 -1.00 8.24
C TRP A 51 11.01 -1.28 8.27
N ALA A 52 10.56 -2.25 9.08
CA ALA A 52 9.14 -2.53 9.26
C ALA A 52 8.39 -1.32 9.86
N THR A 53 9.02 -0.60 10.79
CA THR A 53 8.48 0.65 11.36
C THR A 53 8.35 1.72 10.28
N LEU A 54 9.38 1.92 9.47
CA LEU A 54 9.35 2.90 8.38
C LEU A 54 8.26 2.57 7.36
N LEU A 55 8.09 1.30 6.97
CA LEU A 55 7.01 0.90 6.08
C LEU A 55 5.62 1.22 6.65
N TRP A 56 5.44 1.07 7.96
CA TRP A 56 4.18 1.41 8.63
C TRP A 56 3.90 2.92 8.58
N GLU A 57 4.93 3.74 8.80
CA GLU A 57 4.84 5.19 8.62
C GLU A 57 4.51 5.56 7.17
N ALA A 58 5.21 4.95 6.21
CA ALA A 58 4.98 5.17 4.78
C ALA A 58 3.55 4.75 4.36
N ALA A 59 2.98 3.71 4.97
CA ALA A 59 1.62 3.27 4.72
C ALA A 59 0.57 4.31 5.14
N SER A 60 0.91 5.14 6.13
CA SER A 60 0.04 6.16 6.72
C SER A 60 0.11 7.51 6.00
N LEU A 61 1.04 7.67 5.04
CA LEU A 61 1.14 8.87 4.20
C LEU A 61 -0.05 9.02 3.25
N PRO A 62 -0.29 10.21 2.64
CA PRO A 62 -1.35 10.43 1.65
C PRO A 62 -1.36 9.41 0.49
N PRO A 63 -2.50 9.21 -0.21
CA PRO A 63 -2.67 8.13 -1.19
C PRO A 63 -1.63 8.12 -2.30
N GLU A 64 -1.26 9.30 -2.80
CA GLU A 64 -0.25 9.48 -3.85
C GLU A 64 1.15 9.11 -3.34
N ARG A 65 1.44 9.40 -2.07
CA ARG A 65 2.70 9.01 -1.43
C ARG A 65 2.77 7.51 -1.23
N LEU A 66 1.72 6.88 -0.71
CA LEU A 66 1.62 5.43 -0.61
C LEU A 66 1.85 4.76 -1.98
N ALA A 67 1.13 5.23 -3.01
CA ALA A 67 1.26 4.74 -4.37
C ALA A 67 2.69 4.89 -4.91
N ALA A 68 3.33 6.04 -4.70
CA ALA A 68 4.68 6.28 -5.16
C ALA A 68 5.73 5.41 -4.44
N VAL A 69 5.56 5.14 -3.13
CA VAL A 69 6.43 4.22 -2.38
C VAL A 69 6.24 2.78 -2.85
N ALA A 70 5.00 2.33 -3.02
CA ALA A 70 4.71 1.01 -3.59
C ALA A 70 5.31 0.84 -4.98
N ALA A 71 5.15 1.84 -5.85
CA ALA A 71 5.76 1.87 -7.17
C ALA A 71 7.30 1.79 -7.11
N ALA A 72 7.94 2.55 -6.24
CA ALA A 72 9.40 2.53 -6.07
C ALA A 72 9.90 1.16 -5.58
N LEU A 73 9.25 0.57 -4.58
CA LEU A 73 9.59 -0.76 -4.06
C LEU A 73 9.41 -1.84 -5.13
N GLY A 74 8.28 -1.83 -5.83
CA GLY A 74 8.02 -2.76 -6.92
C GLY A 74 8.98 -2.58 -8.10
N ALA A 75 9.44 -1.35 -8.39
CA ALA A 75 10.42 -1.10 -9.46
C ALA A 75 11.80 -1.66 -9.11
N ALA A 76 12.15 -1.61 -7.83
CA ALA A 76 13.38 -2.17 -7.28
C ALA A 76 13.29 -3.69 -7.01
N GLY A 77 12.22 -4.37 -7.42
CA GLY A 77 12.03 -5.81 -7.20
C GLY A 77 11.72 -6.22 -5.75
N ARG A 78 11.46 -5.25 -4.86
CA ARG A 78 11.12 -5.49 -3.44
C ARG A 78 9.63 -5.79 -3.27
N HIS A 79 9.16 -6.84 -3.93
CA HIS A 79 7.74 -7.19 -4.02
C HIS A 79 7.11 -7.53 -2.66
N ALA A 80 7.85 -8.21 -1.77
CA ALA A 80 7.34 -8.56 -0.44
C ALA A 80 7.06 -7.31 0.41
N ASP A 81 7.93 -6.31 0.36
CA ASP A 81 7.76 -5.04 1.08
C ASP A 81 6.65 -4.20 0.46
N CYS A 82 6.56 -4.18 -0.87
CA CYS A 82 5.46 -3.55 -1.57
C CYS A 82 4.12 -4.18 -1.16
N GLU A 83 4.02 -5.51 -1.12
CA GLU A 83 2.81 -6.20 -0.70
C GLU A 83 2.46 -5.91 0.77
N ALA A 84 3.46 -5.91 1.66
CA ALA A 84 3.28 -5.58 3.07
C ALA A 84 2.74 -4.14 3.25
N LEU A 85 3.34 -3.17 2.56
CA LEU A 85 2.92 -1.78 2.55
C LEU A 85 1.46 -1.63 2.07
N LEU A 86 1.12 -2.22 0.92
CA LEU A 86 -0.23 -2.14 0.36
C LEU A 86 -1.26 -2.79 1.28
N ARG A 87 -0.92 -3.91 1.93
CA ARG A 87 -1.79 -4.58 2.91
C ARG A 87 -1.99 -3.75 4.19
N GLN A 88 -1.04 -2.91 4.58
CA GLN A 88 -1.22 -1.96 5.68
C GLN A 88 -2.12 -0.79 5.26
N GLY A 89 -1.96 -0.33 4.01
CA GLY A 89 -2.70 0.80 3.44
C GLY A 89 -4.21 0.57 3.28
N VAL A 90 -4.72 -0.67 3.30
CA VAL A 90 -6.17 -0.94 3.13
C VAL A 90 -7.02 -0.58 4.35
N SER A 91 -6.41 -0.10 5.44
CA SER A 91 -7.11 0.48 6.61
C SER A 91 -7.78 1.83 6.29
N ARG A 92 -7.34 2.49 5.21
CA ARG A 92 -7.80 3.81 4.77
C ARG A 92 -9.23 3.81 4.23
N PRO A 93 -9.89 4.99 4.15
CA PRO A 93 -11.20 5.13 3.50
C PRO A 93 -11.20 4.64 2.05
N ALA A 94 -12.33 4.12 1.58
CA ALA A 94 -12.47 3.61 0.21
C ALA A 94 -12.13 4.64 -0.88
N ALA A 95 -12.36 5.93 -0.63
CA ALA A 95 -11.99 7.01 -1.56
C ALA A 95 -10.46 7.13 -1.72
N GLU A 96 -9.72 7.08 -0.61
CA GLU A 96 -8.26 7.11 -0.62
C GLU A 96 -7.66 5.85 -1.28
N ILE A 97 -8.30 4.69 -1.13
CA ILE A 97 -7.88 3.48 -1.85
C ILE A 97 -8.09 3.65 -3.36
N ALA A 98 -9.19 4.27 -3.78
CA ALA A 98 -9.41 4.57 -5.19
C ALA A 98 -8.33 5.51 -5.74
N GLU A 99 -8.00 6.58 -5.00
CA GLU A 99 -6.95 7.54 -5.38
C GLU A 99 -5.58 6.86 -5.49
N ALA A 100 -5.18 6.05 -4.50
CA ALA A 100 -3.93 5.31 -4.55
C ALA A 100 -3.88 4.32 -5.73
N ALA A 101 -4.98 3.61 -6.02
CA ALA A 101 -5.04 2.68 -7.14
C ALA A 101 -4.94 3.37 -8.51
N LEU A 102 -5.57 4.55 -8.65
CA LEU A 102 -5.45 5.37 -9.87
C LEU A 102 -4.04 5.97 -10.00
N ALA A 103 -3.44 6.47 -8.92
CA ALA A 103 -2.07 6.96 -8.92
C ALA A 103 -1.05 5.86 -9.32
N LEU A 104 -1.26 4.63 -8.86
CA LEU A 104 -0.47 3.48 -9.33
C LEU A 104 -0.68 3.21 -10.83
N ALA A 105 -1.90 3.34 -11.32
CA ALA A 105 -2.20 3.17 -12.74
C ALA A 105 -1.51 4.24 -13.61
N GLU A 106 -1.55 5.50 -13.18
CA GLU A 106 -0.86 6.63 -13.83
C GLU A 106 0.66 6.43 -13.83
N ALA A 107 1.22 5.81 -12.78
CA ALA A 107 2.63 5.43 -12.72
C ALA A 107 2.98 4.15 -13.53
N GLY A 108 2.03 3.57 -14.28
CA GLY A 108 2.23 2.33 -15.03
C GLY A 108 2.33 1.07 -14.17
N ARG A 109 1.92 1.14 -12.90
CA ARG A 109 2.04 0.10 -11.87
C ARG A 109 0.73 -0.61 -11.62
N LEU A 110 0.14 -1.12 -12.71
CA LEU A 110 -1.15 -1.82 -12.67
C LEU A 110 -1.11 -3.08 -11.79
N GLY A 111 0.02 -3.79 -11.73
CA GLY A 111 0.18 -4.96 -10.87
C GLY A 111 0.06 -4.62 -9.39
N GLU A 112 0.70 -3.52 -8.95
CA GLU A 112 0.58 -3.00 -7.59
C GLU A 112 -0.83 -2.46 -7.30
N GLY A 113 -1.47 -1.82 -8.29
CA GLY A 113 -2.87 -1.41 -8.19
C GLY A 113 -3.82 -2.59 -7.98
N ASP A 114 -3.66 -3.66 -8.77
CA ASP A 114 -4.43 -4.90 -8.62
C ASP A 114 -4.13 -5.58 -7.26
N ALA A 115 -2.89 -5.53 -6.77
CA ALA A 115 -2.53 -6.04 -5.45
C ALA A 115 -3.20 -5.26 -4.30
N LEU A 116 -3.25 -3.92 -4.40
CA LEU A 116 -3.95 -3.06 -3.44
C LEU A 116 -5.45 -3.37 -3.41
N LEU A 117 -6.10 -3.45 -4.58
CA LEU A 117 -7.52 -3.78 -4.69
C LEU A 117 -7.80 -5.21 -4.20
N GLY A 118 -6.91 -6.16 -4.48
CA GLY A 118 -6.98 -7.53 -3.96
C GLY A 118 -6.89 -7.58 -2.44
N ALA A 119 -5.96 -6.83 -1.83
CA ALA A 119 -5.87 -6.71 -0.38
C ALA A 119 -7.13 -6.07 0.22
N PHE A 120 -7.67 -5.03 -0.43
CA PHE A 120 -8.88 -4.34 0.01
C PHE A 120 -10.10 -5.28 0.02
N VAL A 121 -10.32 -6.02 -1.08
CA VAL A 121 -11.45 -6.95 -1.21
C VAL A 121 -11.39 -8.10 -0.19
N ARG A 122 -10.19 -8.53 0.22
CA ARG A 122 -10.04 -9.58 1.25
C ARG A 122 -10.56 -9.13 2.62
N VAL A 123 -10.34 -7.87 2.99
CA VAL A 123 -10.60 -7.38 4.35
C VAL A 123 -11.87 -6.53 4.49
N ARG A 124 -12.36 -5.93 3.38
CA ARG A 124 -13.53 -5.04 3.36
C ARG A 124 -14.80 -5.75 2.92
N THR A 125 -15.94 -5.10 3.16
CA THR A 125 -17.24 -5.64 2.74
C THR A 125 -17.48 -5.43 1.23
N ALA A 126 -18.42 -6.19 0.67
CA ALA A 126 -18.82 -6.04 -0.73
C ALA A 126 -19.41 -4.64 -1.00
N GLU A 127 -20.13 -4.06 -0.04
CA GLU A 127 -20.68 -2.72 -0.12
C GLU A 127 -19.56 -1.68 -0.17
N GLU A 128 -18.53 -1.79 0.68
CA GLU A 128 -17.36 -0.91 0.64
C GLU A 128 -16.65 -0.95 -0.72
N ALA A 129 -16.47 -2.14 -1.29
CA ALA A 129 -15.92 -2.30 -2.64
C ALA A 129 -16.83 -1.70 -3.72
N ALA A 130 -18.15 -1.87 -3.63
CA ALA A 130 -19.09 -1.20 -4.53
C ALA A 130 -19.08 0.33 -4.36
N ARG A 131 -18.84 0.85 -3.14
CA ARG A 131 -18.66 2.30 -2.91
C ARG A 131 -17.40 2.82 -3.60
N LEU A 132 -16.29 2.10 -3.47
CA LEU A 132 -15.04 2.39 -4.16
C LEU A 132 -15.24 2.45 -5.68
N ALA A 133 -15.94 1.45 -6.22
CA ALA A 133 -16.20 1.33 -7.65
C ALA A 133 -16.94 2.54 -8.25
N ARG A 134 -17.75 3.27 -7.47
CA ARG A 134 -18.45 4.47 -7.97
C ARG A 134 -17.52 5.60 -8.41
N ARG A 135 -16.26 5.61 -7.97
CA ARG A 135 -15.30 6.66 -8.33
C ARG A 135 -14.96 6.66 -9.82
N ASP A 136 -14.83 5.47 -10.38
CA ASP A 136 -14.65 5.20 -11.82
C ASP A 136 -15.15 3.77 -12.12
N PRO A 137 -16.45 3.61 -12.43
CA PRO A 137 -17.04 2.29 -12.60
C PRO A 137 -16.38 1.46 -13.70
N GLN A 138 -15.98 2.10 -14.80
CA GLN A 138 -15.39 1.41 -15.95
C GLN A 138 -14.00 0.85 -15.61
N TRP A 139 -13.25 1.56 -14.77
CA TRP A 139 -11.93 1.11 -14.35
C TRP A 139 -11.97 0.12 -13.18
N PHE A 140 -12.78 0.40 -12.15
CA PHE A 140 -12.77 -0.36 -10.90
C PHE A 140 -13.59 -1.65 -10.94
N VAL A 141 -14.79 -1.65 -11.53
CA VAL A 141 -15.67 -2.84 -11.53
C VAL A 141 -14.98 -4.09 -12.06
N PRO A 142 -14.35 -4.10 -13.26
CA PRO A 142 -13.69 -5.30 -13.76
C PRO A 142 -12.49 -5.75 -12.91
N ARG A 143 -11.82 -4.83 -12.22
CA ARG A 143 -10.67 -5.15 -11.34
C ARG A 143 -11.14 -5.73 -10.01
N LEU A 144 -12.14 -5.12 -9.40
CA LEU A 144 -12.71 -5.59 -8.14
C LEU A 144 -13.36 -6.97 -8.29
N LEU A 145 -14.04 -7.23 -9.42
CA LEU A 145 -14.63 -8.54 -9.70
C LEU A 145 -13.56 -9.64 -9.86
N ARG A 146 -12.47 -9.35 -10.60
CA ARG A 146 -11.31 -10.25 -10.71
C ARG A 146 -10.65 -10.50 -9.35
N ALA A 147 -10.47 -9.45 -8.56
CA ALA A 147 -9.94 -9.55 -7.20
C ALA A 147 -10.83 -10.43 -6.31
N ALA A 148 -12.16 -10.23 -6.34
CA ALA A 148 -13.11 -11.01 -5.56
C ALA A 148 -13.15 -12.48 -5.98
N GLU A 149 -13.08 -12.75 -7.29
CA GLU A 149 -13.00 -14.10 -7.84
C GLU A 149 -11.74 -14.85 -7.36
N ALA A 150 -10.59 -14.17 -7.34
CA ALA A 150 -9.35 -14.72 -6.82
C ALA A 150 -9.38 -14.99 -5.30
N VAL A 151 -10.31 -14.38 -4.55
CA VAL A 151 -10.50 -14.66 -3.13
C VAL A 151 -11.43 -15.85 -2.92
N SER A 152 -12.65 -15.79 -3.47
CA SER A 152 -13.58 -16.92 -3.49
C SER A 152 -14.81 -16.66 -4.37
N ALA A 153 -15.47 -17.72 -4.81
CA ALA A 153 -16.75 -17.63 -5.51
C ALA A 153 -17.84 -16.94 -4.65
N GLY A 154 -17.78 -17.08 -3.32
CA GLY A 154 -18.68 -16.36 -2.39
C GLY A 154 -18.48 -14.86 -2.47
N ARG A 155 -17.23 -14.40 -2.30
CA ARG A 155 -16.87 -12.98 -2.38
C ARG A 155 -17.23 -12.35 -3.72
N HIS A 156 -17.02 -13.09 -4.82
CA HIS A 156 -17.42 -12.63 -6.14
C HIS A 156 -18.93 -12.39 -6.24
N ARG A 157 -19.76 -13.36 -5.79
CA ARG A 157 -21.22 -13.21 -5.82
C ARG A 157 -21.72 -12.05 -4.97
N ASP A 158 -21.16 -11.88 -3.77
CA ASP A 158 -21.52 -10.78 -2.88
C ASP A 158 -21.20 -9.43 -3.51
N LEU A 159 -20.04 -9.30 -4.15
CA LEU A 159 -19.66 -8.08 -4.86
C LEU A 159 -20.56 -7.80 -6.07
N VAL A 160 -20.86 -8.81 -6.90
CA VAL A 160 -21.81 -8.66 -8.01
C VAL A 160 -23.17 -8.16 -7.50
N HIS A 161 -23.67 -8.73 -6.39
CA HIS A 161 -24.91 -8.29 -5.79
C HIS A 161 -24.85 -6.83 -5.34
N ALA A 162 -23.81 -6.44 -4.58
CA ALA A 162 -23.63 -5.07 -4.12
C ALA A 162 -23.51 -4.06 -5.29
N LEU A 163 -22.83 -4.43 -6.37
CA LEU A 163 -22.71 -3.60 -7.58
C LEU A 163 -24.05 -3.42 -8.30
N ARG A 164 -24.90 -4.46 -8.38
CA ARG A 164 -26.27 -4.34 -8.92
C ARG A 164 -27.15 -3.42 -8.08
N VAL A 165 -27.12 -3.58 -6.75
CA VAL A 165 -27.83 -2.69 -5.82
C VAL A 165 -27.36 -1.24 -6.00
N GLY A 166 -26.06 -1.05 -6.22
CA GLY A 166 -25.46 0.25 -6.53
C GLY A 166 -25.68 0.78 -7.95
N LYS A 167 -26.41 0.05 -8.82
CA LYS A 167 -26.63 0.37 -10.24
C LYS A 167 -25.35 0.51 -11.06
N LEU A 168 -24.31 -0.22 -10.68
CA LEU A 168 -23.01 -0.28 -11.37
C LEU A 168 -22.89 -1.48 -12.32
N LEU A 169 -23.81 -2.43 -12.22
CA LEU A 169 -24.01 -3.51 -13.19
C LEU A 169 -25.48 -3.52 -13.61
N ALA A 170 -25.73 -3.90 -14.86
CA ALA A 170 -27.08 -4.18 -15.32
C ALA A 170 -27.65 -5.42 -14.61
N PHE A 171 -28.98 -5.47 -14.51
CA PHE A 171 -29.72 -6.61 -13.94
C PHE A 171 -29.71 -7.79 -14.90
#